data_AF-A0A5C3LCE7-F1
#
_entry.id   AF-A0A5C3LCE7-F1
#
_cell.length_a   1.000
_cell.length_b   1.000
_cell.length_c   1.000
_cell.angle_alpha   90.00
_cell.angle_beta   90.00
_cell.angle_gamma   90.00
#
_symmetry.space_group_name_H-M   'P 1'
#
loop_
_entity.id
_entity.type
_entity.pdbx_description
1 polymer ?
#
loop_
_entity_poly.entity_id
_entity_poly.type
_entity_poly.pdbx_seq_one_letter_code
_entity_poly.pdbx_strand_id
1 'polypeptide(L)'
;MQQQPLLQQHQHAVNSAATASGSNVQNNSGGPLVATGDWTKDLVQLAKQAELKKHALTLQLHTAHILSAHATLEQKSKAIQDIKEQKNKLDSERARLLKALQEVNADRDKADLAEGTMQRECEGLRAKIQQLSEGEYAIAKNDVDRLRGDLGEPPLPSLQQTLEERTAQYLTERRLNGNEPTPDNQPVSNHSTPAPSASTAKRSAPAEGSQQDGQLKRPRGRPKGSKNKKNLTS
;
A
#
# COMPACT_ATOMS: atom_id res chain seq x y z
N MET A 1 37.33 -9.32 12.50
CA MET A 1 37.80 -10.66 12.89
C MET A 1 37.25 -11.66 11.89
N GLN A 2 38.17 -12.34 11.21
CA GLN A 2 38.12 -13.73 10.77
C GLN A 2 36.98 -14.21 9.84
N GLN A 3 37.41 -14.29 8.56
CA GLN A 3 37.15 -15.30 7.53
C GLN A 3 36.59 -16.65 8.02
N GLN A 4 35.72 -17.31 7.23
CA GLN A 4 36.07 -18.45 6.35
C GLN A 4 34.81 -19.06 5.63
N PRO A 5 34.95 -19.94 4.62
CA PRO A 5 34.39 -19.71 3.29
C PRO A 5 33.28 -20.67 2.84
N LEU A 6 32.66 -20.29 1.72
CA LEU A 6 31.64 -20.98 0.95
C LEU A 6 32.18 -22.31 0.37
N LEU A 7 31.64 -23.45 0.81
CA LEU A 7 31.88 -24.75 0.18
C LEU A 7 30.85 -24.99 -0.93
N GLN A 8 31.37 -25.00 -2.14
CA GLN A 8 30.72 -25.41 -3.38
C GLN A 8 30.76 -26.94 -3.47
N GLN A 9 29.60 -27.60 -3.51
CA GLN A 9 29.50 -29.05 -3.75
C GLN A 9 28.78 -29.34 -5.07
N HIS A 10 29.43 -30.22 -5.84
CA HIS A 10 29.14 -30.63 -7.21
C HIS A 10 27.84 -31.44 -7.35
N GLN A 11 27.08 -31.16 -8.42
CA GLN A 11 26.12 -32.10 -9.00
C GLN A 11 26.87 -33.05 -9.94
N HIS A 12 26.79 -34.36 -9.68
CA HIS A 12 27.13 -35.38 -10.67
C HIS A 12 25.86 -35.78 -11.43
N ALA A 13 25.82 -35.37 -12.69
CA ALA A 13 24.90 -35.89 -13.69
C ALA A 13 25.30 -37.31 -14.07
N VAL A 14 24.32 -38.20 -14.01
CA VAL A 14 24.31 -39.55 -14.59
C VAL A 14 24.40 -39.45 -16.11
N ASN A 15 25.47 -39.99 -16.71
CA ASN A 15 25.48 -40.31 -18.13
C ASN A 15 25.89 -41.77 -18.31
N SER A 16 24.93 -42.54 -18.81
CA SER A 16 25.10 -43.91 -19.29
C SER A 16 25.77 -43.87 -20.67
N ALA A 17 26.86 -44.60 -20.83
CA ALA A 17 27.35 -45.05 -22.12
C ALA A 17 28.04 -46.41 -21.94
N ALA A 18 27.42 -47.45 -22.50
CA ALA A 18 28.04 -48.73 -22.76
C ALA A 18 29.14 -48.57 -23.81
N THR A 19 30.20 -49.41 -23.77
CA THR A 19 30.79 -50.13 -24.92
C THR A 19 32.02 -50.98 -24.50
N ALA A 20 31.97 -52.26 -24.88
CA ALA A 20 33.02 -53.21 -25.24
C ALA A 20 34.08 -53.72 -24.23
N SER A 21 33.97 -55.03 -24.00
CA SER A 21 34.95 -56.08 -24.34
C SER A 21 36.43 -55.88 -23.98
N GLY A 22 36.88 -56.65 -22.99
CA GLY A 22 38.29 -56.89 -22.67
C GLY A 22 38.43 -58.14 -21.81
N SER A 23 38.36 -59.29 -22.45
CA SER A 23 38.64 -60.62 -21.91
C SER A 23 40.02 -60.71 -21.26
N ASN A 24 40.09 -61.11 -19.98
CA ASN A 24 41.31 -61.68 -19.42
C ASN A 24 41.00 -63.05 -18.82
N VAL A 25 41.25 -64.08 -19.64
CA VAL A 25 41.12 -65.49 -19.30
C VAL A 25 42.35 -65.87 -18.49
N GLN A 26 42.20 -66.01 -17.18
CA GLN A 26 43.20 -66.64 -16.33
C GLN A 26 43.09 -68.16 -16.49
N ASN A 27 44.05 -68.68 -17.25
CA ASN A 27 44.28 -70.09 -17.49
C ASN A 27 44.73 -70.77 -16.18
N ASN A 28 43.83 -71.50 -15.51
CA ASN A 28 44.20 -72.35 -14.38
C ASN A 28 44.00 -73.81 -14.77
N SER A 29 45.11 -74.47 -15.08
CA SER A 29 45.23 -75.85 -15.51
C SER A 29 44.68 -76.84 -14.48
N GLY A 30 43.89 -77.79 -14.97
CA GLY A 30 43.20 -78.82 -14.19
C GLY A 30 44.16 -79.83 -13.55
N GLY A 31 44.14 -79.87 -12.23
CA GLY A 31 44.36 -81.08 -11.44
C GLY A 31 43.04 -81.48 -10.75
N PRO A 32 42.89 -82.72 -10.27
CA PRO A 32 41.69 -83.14 -9.55
C PRO A 32 41.52 -82.27 -8.31
N LEU A 33 40.54 -81.37 -8.37
CA LEU A 33 40.20 -80.43 -7.30
C LEU A 33 39.52 -81.22 -6.18
N VAL A 34 40.31 -81.90 -5.35
CA VAL A 34 39.82 -82.38 -4.05
C VAL A 34 39.48 -81.12 -3.26
N ALA A 35 38.18 -80.90 -3.05
CA ALA A 35 37.66 -79.77 -2.28
C ALA A 35 38.00 -79.93 -0.79
N THR A 36 39.27 -79.78 -0.44
CA THR A 36 39.75 -79.48 0.93
C THR A 36 39.60 -77.98 1.22
N GLY A 37 38.45 -77.42 0.86
CA GLY A 37 38.10 -76.02 1.07
C GLY A 37 36.76 -75.94 1.79
N ASP A 38 36.70 -75.13 2.84
CA ASP A 38 35.58 -75.01 3.77
C ASP A 38 34.40 -74.23 3.14
N TRP A 39 33.85 -74.75 2.04
CA TRP A 39 32.80 -74.12 1.22
C TRP A 39 31.56 -73.74 2.04
N THR A 40 31.29 -74.47 3.12
CA THR A 40 30.20 -74.18 4.05
C THR A 40 30.47 -72.86 4.80
N LYS A 41 31.71 -72.57 5.20
CA LYS A 41 32.08 -71.27 5.78
C LYS A 41 31.95 -70.15 4.76
N ASP A 42 32.38 -70.36 3.52
CA ASP A 42 32.28 -69.37 2.45
C ASP A 42 30.82 -69.02 2.13
N LEU A 43 29.93 -70.02 2.11
CA LEU A 43 28.49 -69.80 1.92
C LEU A 43 27.88 -69.00 3.07
N VAL A 44 28.23 -69.32 4.32
CA VAL A 44 27.77 -68.57 5.51
C VAL A 44 28.30 -67.13 5.49
N GLN A 45 29.56 -66.92 5.09
CA GLN A 45 30.12 -65.58 4.93
C GLN A 45 29.40 -64.79 3.84
N LEU A 46 29.10 -65.41 2.69
CA LEU A 46 28.37 -64.78 1.61
C LEU A 46 26.95 -64.37 2.04
N ALA A 47 26.26 -65.24 2.79
CA ALA A 47 24.94 -64.93 3.35
C ALA A 47 25.00 -63.75 4.33
N LYS A 48 25.97 -63.73 5.26
CA LYS A 48 26.20 -62.60 6.17
C LYS A 48 26.52 -61.31 5.41
N GLN A 49 27.32 -61.40 4.36
CA GLN A 49 27.65 -60.25 3.51
C GLN A 49 26.42 -59.71 2.77
N ALA A 50 25.55 -60.60 2.28
CA ALA A 50 24.29 -60.21 1.64
C ALA A 50 23.33 -59.53 2.64
N GLU A 51 23.21 -60.08 3.84
CA GLU A 51 22.41 -59.51 4.92
C GLU A 51 22.94 -58.14 5.35
N LEU A 52 24.27 -58.00 5.54
CA LEU A 52 24.90 -56.72 5.83
C LEU A 52 24.62 -55.68 4.74
N LYS A 53 24.75 -56.05 3.46
CA LYS A 53 24.44 -55.16 2.32
C LYS A 53 22.97 -54.73 2.32
N LYS A 54 22.03 -55.64 2.64
CA LYS A 54 20.61 -55.32 2.78
C LYS A 54 20.37 -54.29 3.90
N HIS A 55 20.98 -54.47 5.06
CA HIS A 55 20.86 -53.52 6.17
C HIS A 55 21.49 -52.17 5.85
N ALA A 56 22.68 -52.16 5.23
CA ALA A 56 23.34 -50.94 4.80
C ALA A 56 22.49 -50.14 3.80
N LEU A 57 21.89 -50.81 2.81
CA LEU A 57 21.00 -50.16 1.85
C LEU A 57 19.75 -49.59 2.53
N THR A 58 19.15 -50.34 3.46
CA THR A 58 17.97 -49.89 4.22
C THR A 58 18.29 -48.64 5.04
N LEU A 59 19.45 -48.63 5.71
CA LEU A 59 19.93 -47.46 6.45
C LEU A 59 20.17 -46.26 5.53
N GLN A 60 20.78 -46.47 4.36
CA GLN A 60 21.00 -45.41 3.37
C GLN A 60 19.68 -44.80 2.87
N LEU A 61 18.67 -45.64 2.61
CA LEU A 61 17.34 -45.18 2.19
C LEU A 61 16.65 -44.37 3.30
N HIS A 62 16.67 -44.84 4.55
CA HIS A 62 16.15 -44.08 5.68
C HIS A 62 16.89 -42.75 5.88
N THR A 63 18.22 -42.74 5.70
CA THR A 63 19.04 -41.54 5.80
C THR A 63 18.63 -40.51 4.74
N ALA A 64 18.45 -40.95 3.48
CA ALA A 64 17.97 -40.09 2.40
C ALA A 64 16.58 -39.51 2.69
N HIS A 65 15.66 -40.32 3.23
CA HIS A 65 14.33 -39.85 3.63
C HIS A 65 14.39 -38.82 4.77
N ILE A 66 15.23 -39.04 5.78
CA ILE A 66 15.42 -38.10 6.89
C ILE A 66 15.96 -36.76 6.36
N LEU A 67 16.98 -36.79 5.49
CA LEU A 67 17.56 -35.58 4.91
C LEU A 67 16.54 -34.80 4.06
N SER A 68 15.75 -35.50 3.24
CA SER A 68 14.70 -34.88 2.42
C SER A 68 13.59 -34.24 3.27
N ALA A 69 13.15 -34.95 4.32
CA ALA A 69 12.19 -34.43 5.28
C ALA A 69 12.74 -33.19 6.02
N HIS A 70 14.03 -33.21 6.40
CA HIS A 70 14.69 -32.08 7.05
C HIS A 70 14.75 -30.85 6.15
N ALA A 71 15.16 -30.99 4.89
CA ALA A 71 15.18 -29.89 3.93
C ALA A 71 13.77 -29.29 3.74
N THR A 72 12.74 -30.14 3.68
CA THR A 72 11.34 -29.70 3.58
C THR A 72 10.89 -28.94 4.83
N LEU A 73 11.29 -29.43 6.01
CA LEU A 73 10.97 -28.78 7.29
C LEU A 73 11.61 -27.39 7.39
N GLU A 74 12.87 -27.24 7.00
CA GLU A 74 13.57 -25.96 6.96
C GLU A 74 12.89 -24.97 6.00
N GLN A 75 12.56 -25.43 4.79
CA GLN A 75 11.86 -24.61 3.80
C GLN A 75 10.51 -24.12 4.33
N LYS A 76 9.72 -25.00 4.95
CA LYS A 76 8.43 -24.63 5.56
C LYS A 76 8.60 -23.70 6.76
N SER A 77 9.63 -23.91 7.58
CA SER A 77 9.92 -23.05 8.74
C SER A 77 10.28 -21.63 8.31
N LYS A 78 11.09 -21.48 7.25
CA LYS A 78 11.38 -20.19 6.63
C LYS A 78 10.11 -19.53 6.07
N ALA A 79 9.29 -20.28 5.33
CA ALA A 79 8.04 -19.74 4.80
C ALA A 79 7.08 -19.27 5.90
N ILE A 80 7.02 -19.96 7.04
CA ILE A 80 6.25 -19.53 8.21
C ILE A 80 6.78 -18.20 8.77
N GLN A 81 8.10 -18.04 8.83
CA GLN A 81 8.72 -16.79 9.28
C GLN A 81 8.39 -15.64 8.33
N ASP A 82 8.54 -15.84 7.02
CA ASP A 82 8.24 -14.83 6.00
C ASP A 82 6.76 -14.38 6.09
N ILE A 83 5.83 -15.32 6.28
CA ILE A 83 4.41 -15.02 6.46
C ILE A 83 4.15 -14.23 7.76
N LYS A 84 4.83 -14.56 8.86
CA LYS A 84 4.70 -13.81 10.13
C LYS A 84 5.18 -12.37 9.98
N GLU A 85 6.29 -12.15 9.28
CA GLU A 85 6.82 -10.81 9.02
C GLU A 85 5.88 -9.99 8.12
N GLN A 86 5.35 -10.59 7.06
CA GLN A 86 4.33 -9.94 6.21
C GLN A 86 3.08 -9.57 6.99
N LYS A 87 2.59 -10.46 7.85
CA LYS A 87 1.45 -10.18 8.73
C LYS A 87 1.73 -8.99 9.64
N ASN A 88 2.89 -8.96 10.31
CA ASN A 88 3.27 -7.86 11.19
C ASN A 88 3.36 -6.51 10.46
N LYS A 89 3.86 -6.51 9.22
CA LYS A 89 3.87 -5.31 8.36
C LYS A 89 2.46 -4.82 8.05
N LEU A 90 1.55 -5.73 7.68
CA LEU A 90 0.15 -5.38 7.40
C LEU A 90 -0.58 -4.88 8.65
N ASP A 91 -0.33 -5.48 9.82
CA ASP A 91 -0.92 -5.03 11.08
C ASP A 91 -0.44 -3.62 11.46
N SER A 92 0.85 -3.31 11.20
CA SER A 92 1.41 -1.98 11.41
C SER A 92 0.79 -0.92 10.47
N GLU A 93 0.63 -1.27 9.19
CA GLU A 93 -0.05 -0.39 8.22
C GLU A 93 -1.52 -0.18 8.57
N ARG A 94 -2.22 -1.23 8.99
CA ARG A 94 -3.60 -1.12 9.47
C ARG A 94 -3.70 -0.15 10.65
N ALA A 95 -2.80 -0.24 11.62
CA ALA A 95 -2.77 0.68 12.76
C ALA A 95 -2.50 2.13 12.32
N ARG A 96 -1.55 2.34 11.40
CA ARG A 96 -1.25 3.66 10.83
C ARG A 96 -2.46 4.28 10.12
N LEU A 97 -3.14 3.51 9.27
CA LEU A 97 -4.32 3.97 8.54
C LEU A 97 -5.51 4.27 9.46
N LEU A 98 -5.71 3.47 10.51
CA LEU A 98 -6.74 3.76 11.52
C LEU A 98 -6.47 5.08 12.23
N LYS A 99 -5.21 5.36 12.58
CA LYS A 99 -4.82 6.65 13.18
C LYS A 99 -5.09 7.81 12.21
N ALA A 100 -4.68 7.70 10.96
CA ALA A 100 -4.94 8.74 9.95
C ALA A 100 -6.44 8.99 9.75
N LEU A 101 -7.27 7.95 9.77
CA LEU A 101 -8.73 8.10 9.68
C LEU A 101 -9.32 8.81 10.91
N GLN A 102 -8.78 8.54 12.10
CA GLN A 102 -9.19 9.26 13.32
C GLN A 102 -8.86 10.76 13.22
N GLU A 103 -7.66 11.09 12.72
CA GLU A 103 -7.24 12.49 12.50
C GLU A 103 -8.17 13.21 11.51
N VAL A 104 -8.45 12.60 10.35
CA VAL A 104 -9.39 13.17 9.36
C VAL A 104 -10.79 13.40 9.93
N ASN A 105 -11.29 12.46 10.74
CA ASN A 105 -12.59 12.64 11.39
C ASN A 105 -12.57 13.79 12.40
N ALA A 106 -11.51 13.92 13.19
CA ALA A 106 -11.37 15.03 14.14
C ALA A 106 -11.28 16.39 13.42
N ASP A 107 -10.56 16.46 12.29
CA ASP A 107 -10.47 17.67 11.48
C ASP A 107 -11.81 18.03 10.83
N ARG A 108 -12.58 17.03 10.37
CA ARG A 108 -13.94 17.25 9.88
C ARG A 108 -14.84 17.82 10.98
N ASP A 109 -14.85 17.21 12.16
CA ASP A 109 -15.68 17.66 13.27
C ASP A 109 -15.30 19.09 13.71
N LYS A 110 -14.00 19.44 13.63
CA LYS A 110 -13.51 20.81 13.86
C LYS A 110 -14.00 21.78 12.78
N ALA A 111 -13.97 21.38 11.51
CA ALA A 111 -14.47 22.19 10.40
C ALA A 111 -15.99 22.44 10.51
N ASP A 112 -16.77 21.41 10.86
CA ASP A 112 -18.22 21.51 11.07
C ASP A 112 -18.54 22.51 12.21
N LEU A 113 -17.76 22.47 13.30
CA LEU A 113 -17.92 23.42 14.41
C LEU A 113 -17.58 24.86 14.00
N ALA A 114 -16.51 25.04 13.22
CA ALA A 114 -16.12 26.35 12.70
C ALA A 114 -17.17 26.90 11.74
N GLU A 115 -17.67 26.07 10.81
CA GLU A 115 -18.75 26.43 9.89
C GLU A 115 -20.00 26.87 10.67
N GLY A 116 -20.46 26.07 11.63
CA GLY A 116 -21.64 26.42 12.44
C GLY A 116 -21.45 27.69 13.29
N THR A 117 -20.21 28.08 13.59
CA THR A 117 -19.90 29.36 14.26
C THR A 117 -19.99 30.51 13.28
N MET A 118 -19.34 30.40 12.12
CA MET A 118 -19.38 31.42 11.07
C MET A 118 -20.80 31.64 10.53
N GLN A 119 -21.61 30.59 10.41
CA GLN A 119 -23.01 30.69 9.98
C GLN A 119 -23.83 31.54 10.98
N ARG A 120 -23.72 31.28 12.28
CA ARG A 120 -24.39 32.08 13.32
C ARG A 120 -23.94 33.53 13.33
N GLU A 121 -22.66 33.78 13.13
CA GLU A 121 -22.12 35.15 13.03
C GLU A 121 -22.66 35.88 11.79
N CYS A 122 -22.70 35.20 10.64
CA CYS A 122 -23.28 35.74 9.41
C CYS A 122 -24.77 36.06 9.59
N GLU A 123 -25.54 35.17 10.22
CA GLU A 123 -26.95 35.41 10.56
C GLU A 123 -27.11 36.60 11.49
N GLY A 124 -26.29 36.71 12.54
CA GLY A 124 -26.28 37.84 13.46
C GLY A 124 -25.96 39.16 12.77
N LEU A 125 -24.96 39.19 11.88
CA LEU A 125 -24.61 40.37 11.10
C LEU A 125 -25.72 40.77 10.12
N ARG A 126 -26.35 39.81 9.43
CA ARG A 126 -27.50 40.08 8.56
C ARG A 126 -28.66 40.67 9.35
N ALA A 127 -29.00 40.09 10.50
CA ALA A 127 -30.05 40.60 11.38
C ALA A 127 -29.74 42.04 11.85
N LYS A 128 -28.48 42.31 12.23
CA LYS A 128 -28.04 43.65 12.63
C LYS A 128 -28.12 44.67 11.49
N ILE A 129 -27.70 44.29 10.28
CA ILE A 129 -27.82 45.14 9.08
C ILE A 129 -29.29 45.46 8.83
N GLN A 130 -30.16 44.44 8.86
CA GLN A 130 -31.59 44.63 8.67
C GLN A 130 -32.16 45.61 9.71
N GLN A 131 -31.89 45.38 10.99
CA GLN A 131 -32.34 46.24 12.09
C GLN A 131 -31.91 47.71 11.90
N LEU A 132 -30.64 47.94 11.55
CA LEU A 132 -30.14 49.30 11.33
C LEU A 132 -30.76 49.95 10.08
N SER A 133 -30.91 49.17 9.01
CA SER A 133 -31.42 49.66 7.73
C SER A 133 -32.90 50.05 7.79
N GLU A 134 -33.72 49.28 8.51
CA GLU A 134 -35.17 49.51 8.65
C GLU A 134 -35.51 50.49 9.79
N GLY A 135 -34.61 50.64 10.76
CA GLY A 135 -34.80 51.51 11.93
C GLY A 135 -34.19 52.90 11.76
N GLU A 136 -33.13 53.16 12.50
CA GLU A 136 -32.52 54.49 12.64
C GLU A 136 -32.05 55.09 11.30
N TYR A 137 -31.48 54.26 10.42
CA TYR A 137 -31.00 54.73 9.12
C TYR A 137 -32.15 55.23 8.23
N ALA A 138 -33.27 54.50 8.17
CA ALA A 138 -34.41 54.89 7.34
C ALA A 138 -35.02 56.22 7.80
N ILE A 139 -35.16 56.41 9.12
CA ILE A 139 -35.65 57.66 9.71
C ILE A 139 -34.71 58.81 9.35
N ALA A 140 -33.42 58.65 9.62
CA ALA A 140 -32.42 59.67 9.32
C ALA A 140 -32.35 60.01 7.82
N LYS A 141 -32.44 59.01 6.94
CA LYS A 141 -32.46 59.21 5.49
C LYS A 141 -33.66 60.04 5.07
N ASN A 142 -34.85 59.72 5.55
CA ASN A 142 -36.08 60.44 5.23
C ASN A 142 -36.00 61.91 5.69
N ASP A 143 -35.46 62.17 6.89
CA ASP A 143 -35.27 63.52 7.40
C ASP A 143 -34.29 64.33 6.53
N VAL A 144 -33.17 63.73 6.12
CA VAL A 144 -32.18 64.36 5.24
C VAL A 144 -32.76 64.62 3.85
N ASP A 145 -33.47 63.66 3.28
CA ASP A 145 -34.10 63.82 1.96
C ASP A 145 -35.18 64.90 1.98
N ARG A 146 -35.93 65.04 3.08
CA ARG A 146 -36.88 66.15 3.28
C ARG A 146 -36.17 67.50 3.28
N LEU A 147 -35.10 67.65 4.08
CA LEU A 147 -34.32 68.89 4.14
C LEU A 147 -33.67 69.25 2.80
N ARG A 148 -33.19 68.24 2.06
CA ARG A 148 -32.68 68.43 0.69
C ARG A 148 -33.76 68.91 -0.26
N GLY A 149 -34.96 68.34 -0.16
CA GLY A 149 -36.13 68.80 -0.92
C GLY A 149 -36.44 70.28 -0.67
N ASP A 150 -36.41 70.72 0.60
CA ASP A 150 -36.65 72.12 0.98
C ASP A 150 -35.55 73.07 0.43
N LEU A 151 -34.33 72.58 0.24
CA LEU A 151 -33.19 73.31 -0.34
C LEU A 151 -33.11 73.20 -1.89
N GLY A 152 -33.97 72.39 -2.53
CA GLY A 152 -33.93 72.12 -3.97
C GLY A 152 -32.80 71.17 -4.40
N GLU A 153 -32.19 70.44 -3.48
CA GLU A 153 -31.20 69.40 -3.77
C GLU A 153 -31.86 68.03 -4.06
N PRO A 154 -31.26 67.19 -4.92
CA PRO A 154 -31.77 65.84 -5.16
C PRO A 154 -31.59 64.91 -3.95
N PRO A 155 -32.49 63.91 -3.78
CA PRO A 155 -32.42 62.96 -2.68
C PRO A 155 -31.15 62.11 -2.73
N LEU A 156 -30.74 61.61 -1.57
CA LEU A 156 -29.55 60.77 -1.45
C LEU A 156 -29.74 59.40 -2.12
N PRO A 157 -28.65 58.83 -2.68
CA PRO A 157 -28.66 57.48 -3.23
C PRO A 157 -29.07 56.45 -2.18
N SER A 158 -29.62 55.32 -2.65
CA SER A 158 -30.07 54.26 -1.75
C SER A 158 -28.89 53.55 -1.07
N LEU A 159 -29.09 53.08 0.17
CA LEU A 159 -28.11 52.26 0.87
C LEU A 159 -27.68 51.04 0.05
N GLN A 160 -28.63 50.43 -0.65
CA GLN A 160 -28.41 49.29 -1.53
C GLN A 160 -27.43 49.63 -2.66
N GLN A 161 -27.60 50.78 -3.32
CA GLN A 161 -26.67 51.23 -4.36
C GLN A 161 -25.26 51.43 -3.80
N THR A 162 -25.11 52.04 -2.63
CA THR A 162 -23.80 52.21 -1.98
C THR A 162 -23.16 50.86 -1.61
N LEU A 163 -23.94 49.88 -1.15
CA LEU A 163 -23.45 48.53 -0.83
C LEU A 163 -23.02 47.77 -2.08
N GLU A 164 -23.75 47.90 -3.19
CA GLU A 164 -23.41 47.28 -4.48
C GLU A 164 -22.10 47.86 -5.04
N GLU A 165 -21.93 49.19 -4.99
CA GLU A 165 -20.68 49.84 -5.38
C GLU A 165 -19.49 49.37 -4.52
N ARG A 166 -19.67 49.26 -3.20
CA ARG A 166 -18.64 48.73 -2.30
C ARG A 166 -18.32 47.26 -2.57
N THR A 167 -19.33 46.44 -2.86
CA THR A 167 -19.14 45.04 -3.21
C THR A 167 -18.39 44.90 -4.53
N ALA A 168 -18.71 45.72 -5.54
CA ALA A 168 -18.01 45.75 -6.81
C ALA A 168 -16.55 46.20 -6.66
N GLN A 169 -16.28 47.18 -5.77
CA GLN A 169 -14.91 47.58 -5.41
C GLN A 169 -14.15 46.42 -4.77
N TYR A 170 -14.70 45.76 -3.74
CA TYR A 170 -14.06 44.63 -3.07
C TYR A 170 -13.75 43.47 -4.03
N LEU A 171 -14.68 43.11 -4.92
CA LEU A 171 -14.46 42.08 -5.94
C LEU A 171 -13.38 42.48 -6.95
N THR A 172 -13.26 43.77 -7.24
CA THR A 172 -12.24 44.31 -8.16
C THR A 172 -10.86 44.32 -7.49
N GLU A 173 -10.78 44.76 -6.23
CA GLU A 173 -9.57 44.68 -5.41
C GLU A 173 -9.10 43.22 -5.27
N ARG A 174 -10.01 42.28 -4.97
CA ARG A 174 -9.67 40.86 -4.87
C ARG A 174 -9.15 40.28 -6.19
N ARG A 175 -9.64 40.75 -7.34
CA ARG A 175 -9.12 40.35 -8.66
C ARG A 175 -7.73 40.93 -8.95
N LEU A 176 -7.47 42.17 -8.54
CA LEU A 176 -6.19 42.86 -8.74
C LEU A 176 -5.10 42.37 -7.78
N ASN A 177 -5.46 42.07 -6.53
CA ASN A 177 -4.54 41.62 -5.48
C ASN A 177 -4.29 40.10 -5.47
N GLY A 178 -4.83 39.35 -6.44
CA GLY A 178 -4.46 37.96 -6.71
C GLY A 178 -4.33 37.06 -5.49
N ASN A 179 -5.46 36.64 -4.90
CA ASN A 179 -5.54 35.56 -3.88
C ASN A 179 -4.39 35.54 -2.86
N GLU A 180 -4.08 36.69 -2.24
CA GLU A 180 -3.25 36.69 -1.05
C GLU A 180 -3.96 35.81 0.00
N PRO A 181 -3.31 34.77 0.54
CA PRO A 181 -3.92 33.94 1.57
C PRO A 181 -4.23 34.82 2.77
N THR A 182 -5.51 35.02 3.04
CA THR A 182 -6.00 35.57 4.30
C THR A 182 -5.28 34.87 5.47
N PRO A 183 -4.79 35.61 6.49
CA PRO A 183 -3.97 35.07 7.57
C PRO A 183 -4.65 34.01 8.45
N ASP A 184 -5.95 33.75 8.26
CA ASP A 184 -6.68 32.68 8.94
C ASP A 184 -6.73 31.34 8.17
N ASN A 185 -6.21 31.29 6.94
CA ASN A 185 -6.04 30.04 6.21
C ASN A 185 -4.59 29.55 6.33
N GLN A 186 -4.20 29.18 7.55
CA GLN A 186 -2.94 28.52 7.84
C GLN A 186 -2.82 27.25 6.98
N PRO A 187 -1.81 27.12 6.10
CA PRO A 187 -1.47 25.84 5.51
C PRO A 187 -0.94 24.97 6.65
N VAL A 188 -1.66 23.89 6.98
CA VAL A 188 -1.12 22.79 7.78
C VAL A 188 0.02 22.12 7.00
N SER A 189 1.21 22.71 7.07
CA SER A 189 2.46 22.07 6.71
C SER A 189 2.80 21.05 7.80
N ASN A 190 2.72 19.75 7.47
CA ASN A 190 3.78 18.77 7.79
C ASN A 190 3.36 17.33 7.43
N HIS A 191 3.83 16.82 6.29
CA HIS A 191 4.63 15.60 6.35
C HIS A 191 5.64 15.53 5.20
N SER A 192 6.90 15.56 5.61
CA SER A 192 8.09 15.32 4.82
C SER A 192 8.00 14.02 4.03
N THR A 193 8.16 14.09 2.72
CA THR A 193 8.58 12.93 1.91
C THR A 193 10.06 13.13 1.56
N PRO A 194 10.97 12.24 1.99
CA PRO A 194 12.34 12.25 1.49
C PRO A 194 12.32 11.75 0.04
N ALA A 195 12.81 12.58 -0.87
CA ALA A 195 13.11 12.21 -2.24
C ALA A 195 14.18 11.09 -2.26
N PRO A 196 14.00 10.00 -3.01
CA PRO A 196 15.07 9.03 -3.21
C PRO A 196 16.06 9.53 -4.25
N SER A 197 17.32 9.64 -3.84
CA SER A 197 18.49 9.71 -4.71
C SER A 197 18.54 8.48 -5.62
N ALA A 198 18.55 8.68 -6.93
CA ALA A 198 18.93 7.66 -7.90
C ALA A 198 20.05 8.21 -8.79
N SER A 199 21.26 7.71 -8.55
CA SER A 199 22.43 7.89 -9.37
C SER A 199 22.33 7.08 -10.68
N THR A 200 22.65 7.76 -11.77
CA THR A 200 23.49 7.29 -12.89
C THR A 200 23.27 5.87 -13.47
N ALA A 201 22.57 5.77 -14.60
CA ALA A 201 22.90 4.79 -15.64
C ALA A 201 22.45 5.27 -17.04
N LYS A 202 23.37 5.16 -17.99
CA LYS A 202 23.31 5.57 -19.40
C LYS A 202 22.43 4.62 -20.23
N ARG A 203 21.60 5.14 -21.15
CA ARG A 203 21.62 4.87 -22.62
C ARG A 203 20.32 5.32 -23.32
N SER A 204 20.52 6.16 -24.34
CA SER A 204 19.92 6.17 -25.68
C SER A 204 18.39 6.08 -25.86
N ALA A 205 17.85 7.13 -26.48
CA ALA A 205 16.61 7.15 -27.29
C ALA A 205 16.83 6.43 -28.66
N PRO A 206 15.87 6.38 -29.62
CA PRO A 206 14.48 6.88 -29.62
C PRO A 206 13.40 5.96 -30.30
N ALA A 207 12.14 6.43 -30.22
CA ALA A 207 11.01 6.27 -31.16
C ALA A 207 10.32 4.89 -31.37
N GLU A 208 9.00 4.81 -31.14
CA GLU A 208 7.96 4.81 -32.19
C GLU A 208 6.54 4.75 -31.59
N GLY A 209 5.53 5.04 -32.41
CA GLY A 209 4.18 5.49 -32.02
C GLY A 209 3.23 4.43 -31.46
N SER A 210 2.11 4.88 -30.93
CA SER A 210 0.79 4.68 -31.56
C SER A 210 -0.35 5.27 -30.71
N GLN A 211 -1.44 5.53 -31.41
CA GLN A 211 -2.65 6.26 -31.02
C GLN A 211 -3.55 5.50 -30.03
N GLN A 212 -4.52 6.25 -29.49
CA GLN A 212 -5.97 5.95 -29.40
C GLN A 212 -6.64 6.05 -28.02
N ASP A 213 -7.64 6.94 -28.02
CA ASP A 213 -8.97 6.87 -27.41
C ASP A 213 -9.17 6.63 -25.90
N GLY A 214 -9.62 7.70 -25.25
CA GLY A 214 -10.98 7.77 -24.70
C GLY A 214 -11.39 6.75 -23.64
N GLN A 215 -11.49 7.19 -22.38
CA GLN A 215 -12.75 7.19 -21.62
C GLN A 215 -12.56 7.65 -20.17
N LEU A 216 -13.19 8.78 -19.86
CA LEU A 216 -13.44 9.30 -18.52
C LEU A 216 -14.39 8.35 -17.75
N LYS A 217 -13.91 7.67 -16.71
CA LYS A 217 -14.77 6.99 -15.73
C LYS A 217 -14.84 7.78 -14.42
N ARG A 218 -16.05 8.30 -14.20
CA ARG A 218 -16.56 9.11 -13.08
C ARG A 218 -16.31 8.52 -11.68
N PRO A 219 -16.28 9.36 -10.63
CA PRO A 219 -16.07 8.94 -9.25
C PRO A 219 -17.26 8.12 -8.71
N ARG A 220 -16.95 7.01 -8.05
CA ARG A 220 -17.91 6.14 -7.35
C ARG A 220 -18.34 6.80 -6.03
N GLY A 221 -19.45 7.52 -6.06
CA GLY A 221 -20.09 8.08 -4.87
C GLY A 221 -21.61 8.07 -4.98
N ARG A 222 -22.24 6.93 -4.63
CA ARG A 222 -23.56 6.89 -3.96
C ARG A 222 -23.90 5.45 -3.53
N PRO A 223 -24.12 5.17 -2.23
CA PRO A 223 -24.76 3.94 -1.80
C PRO A 223 -26.22 3.95 -2.28
N LYS A 224 -26.63 2.92 -3.03
CA LYS A 224 -28.06 2.67 -3.31
C LYS A 224 -28.71 2.23 -2.01
N GLY A 225 -29.50 3.11 -1.41
CA GLY A 225 -30.30 2.80 -0.23
C GLY A 225 -31.39 1.76 -0.51
N SER A 226 -31.77 1.13 0.60
CA SER A 226 -33.12 0.70 0.99
C SER A 226 -33.83 -0.39 0.17
N LYS A 227 -33.95 -1.57 0.78
CA LYS A 227 -35.24 -2.29 0.86
C LYS A 227 -35.42 -2.92 2.25
N ASN A 228 -36.42 -2.41 2.97
CA ASN A 228 -37.03 -3.03 4.14
C ASN A 228 -37.37 -4.50 3.89
N LYS A 229 -37.05 -5.38 4.85
CA LYS A 229 -37.78 -6.64 5.05
C LYS A 229 -38.44 -6.61 6.42
N LYS A 230 -39.74 -6.35 6.39
CA LYS A 230 -40.68 -6.67 7.46
C LYS A 230 -40.87 -8.19 7.43
N ASN A 231 -40.67 -8.88 8.54
CA ASN A 231 -41.26 -10.19 8.83
C ASN A 231 -41.61 -10.14 10.32
N LEU A 232 -42.88 -9.87 10.63
CA LEU A 232 -43.94 -10.84 10.89
C LEU A 232 -43.88 -11.38 12.33
N THR A 233 -44.73 -10.80 13.17
CA THR A 233 -45.37 -11.44 14.31
C THR A 233 -46.17 -12.66 13.84
N SER A 234 -45.99 -13.80 14.51
CA SER A 234 -47.03 -14.41 15.35
C SER A 234 -46.48 -15.55 16.18
#